data_AF-Q9AAP9-F1
#
_entry.id   AF-Q9AAP9-F1
#
_cell.length_a   1.000
_cell.length_b   1.000
_cell.length_c   1.000
_cell.angle_alpha   90.00
_cell.angle_beta   90.00
_cell.angle_gamma   90.00
#
_symmetry.space_group_name_H-M   'P 1'
#
loop_
_entity.id
_entity.type
_entity.pdbx_description
1 polymer ?
#
loop_
_entity_poly.entity_id
_entity_poly.type
_entity_poly.pdbx_seq_one_letter_code
_entity_poly.pdbx_strand_id
1 'polypeptide(L)'
;MMPLPLVVAVLDSEDEKEGRTCAIVAFGFRYIHPASGAQVDVPEGYVTDFASIPAPVRGLFPPFGRHAKAAVLHDWLYLIGEPGQRAFADRIFLDAMDDLRVSLVRRSIMHRAVRLAGGGAYAKEASTWARAFGNWRTGDRHTPPFTAESRYQAHWPVPPRPDFRP
;
A
#
# COMPACT_ATOMS: atom_id res chain seq x y z
N MET A 1 -8.13 -2.45 13.10
CA MET A 1 -8.09 -1.13 13.76
C MET A 1 -7.08 -0.25 13.06
N MET A 2 -7.53 0.90 12.56
CA MET A 2 -6.70 1.92 11.91
C MET A 2 -6.45 3.10 12.87
N PRO A 3 -5.36 3.10 13.65
CA PRO A 3 -5.01 4.23 14.49
C PRO A 3 -4.41 5.38 13.67
N LEU A 4 -4.79 6.61 14.01
CA LEU A 4 -4.26 7.90 13.51
C LEU A 4 -4.67 8.31 12.08
N PRO A 5 -4.76 9.62 11.78
CA PRO A 5 -4.95 10.10 10.41
C PRO A 5 -3.75 9.73 9.53
N LEU A 6 -3.99 9.65 8.22
CA LEU A 6 -2.91 9.57 7.24
C LEU A 6 -2.34 10.98 7.02
N VAL A 7 -1.03 11.14 7.22
CA VAL A 7 -0.32 12.40 6.96
C VAL A 7 0.73 12.16 5.89
N VAL A 8 0.64 12.91 4.80
CA VAL A 8 1.51 12.78 3.64
C VAL A 8 1.98 14.15 3.14
N ALA A 9 3.18 14.19 2.57
CA ALA A 9 3.64 15.29 1.73
C ALA A 9 3.41 14.90 0.27
N VAL A 10 2.60 15.69 -0.44
CA VAL A 10 2.34 15.49 -1.87
C VAL A 10 3.57 15.96 -2.65
N LEU A 11 4.04 15.13 -3.59
CA LEU A 11 5.14 15.50 -4.47
C LEU A 11 4.58 16.17 -5.72
N ASP A 12 5.08 17.37 -6.03
CA ASP A 12 4.66 18.13 -7.20
C ASP A 12 5.12 17.46 -8.52
N SER A 13 4.52 17.90 -9.62
CA SER A 13 4.36 17.22 -10.93
C SER A 13 5.57 16.56 -11.60
N GLU A 14 6.80 16.77 -11.14
CA GLU A 14 7.98 16.10 -11.71
C GLU A 14 8.11 14.63 -11.28
N ASP A 15 7.44 14.23 -10.19
CA ASP A 15 7.52 12.90 -9.59
C ASP A 15 6.21 12.09 -9.76
N GLU A 16 5.60 12.16 -10.94
CA GLU A 16 4.41 11.36 -11.27
C GLU A 16 4.77 9.92 -11.68
N LYS A 17 3.96 8.95 -11.25
CA LYS A 17 4.04 7.56 -11.70
C LYS A 17 2.81 7.20 -12.52
N GLU A 18 2.98 7.08 -13.83
CA GLU A 18 1.87 6.78 -14.77
C GLU A 18 0.71 7.81 -14.70
N GLY A 19 1.06 9.10 -14.59
CA GLY A 19 0.10 10.20 -14.45
C GLY A 19 -0.60 10.24 -13.09
N ARG A 20 0.00 9.65 -12.05
CA ARG A 20 -0.49 9.67 -10.68
C ARG A 20 0.45 10.45 -9.79
N THR A 21 -0.13 11.36 -9.01
CA THR A 21 0.57 12.10 -7.97
C THR A 21 1.13 11.13 -6.93
N CYS A 22 2.45 11.18 -6.71
CA CYS A 22 3.08 10.45 -5.62
C CYS A 22 3.03 11.27 -4.34
N ALA A 23 3.06 10.60 -3.19
CA ALA A 23 3.19 11.24 -1.90
C ALA A 23 4.12 10.48 -0.98
N ILE A 24 4.80 11.21 -0.10
CA ILE A 24 5.66 10.65 0.96
C ILE A 24 4.86 10.59 2.25
N VAL A 25 4.84 9.42 2.90
CA VAL A 25 4.26 9.24 4.24
C VAL A 25 5.09 10.03 5.25
N ALA A 26 4.52 11.11 5.78
CA ALA A 26 5.22 11.99 6.72
C ALA A 26 5.27 11.41 8.15
N PHE A 27 4.25 10.65 8.53
CA PHE A 27 4.23 9.90 9.78
C PHE A 27 3.83 8.46 9.52
N GLY A 28 4.72 7.53 9.86
CA GLY A 28 4.47 6.10 9.75
C GLY A 28 3.25 5.68 10.58
N PHE A 29 2.57 4.63 10.14
CA PHE A 29 1.39 4.12 10.83
C PHE A 29 1.31 2.60 10.80
N ARG A 30 0.66 2.05 11.82
CA ARG A 30 0.38 0.62 11.97
C ARG A 30 -1.07 0.34 11.61
N TYR A 31 -1.31 -0.75 10.90
CA TYR A 31 -2.62 -1.38 10.79
C TYR A 31 -2.62 -2.70 11.53
N ILE A 32 -3.65 -2.93 12.35
CA ILE A 32 -3.86 -4.21 13.05
C ILE A 32 -5.11 -4.86 12.46
N HIS A 33 -4.96 -5.99 11.79
CA HIS A 33 -6.07 -6.72 11.20
C HIS A 33 -7.00 -7.25 12.31
N PRO A 34 -8.29 -6.86 12.34
CA PRO A 34 -9.18 -7.16 13.47
C PRO A 34 -9.36 -8.65 13.75
N ALA A 35 -9.46 -9.48 12.72
CA ALA A 35 -9.78 -10.90 12.89
C ALA A 35 -8.56 -11.76 13.22
N SER A 36 -7.36 -11.36 12.79
CA SER A 36 -6.15 -12.19 12.93
C SER A 36 -5.08 -11.60 13.84
N GLY A 37 -5.20 -10.33 14.22
CA GLY A 37 -4.17 -9.62 14.97
C GLY A 37 -2.90 -9.30 14.16
N ALA A 38 -2.88 -9.61 12.85
CA ALA A 38 -1.73 -9.32 11.99
C ALA A 38 -1.43 -7.82 11.95
N GLN A 39 -0.15 -7.48 12.04
CA GLN A 39 0.30 -6.08 12.09
C GLN A 39 1.04 -5.72 10.81
N VAL A 40 0.64 -4.62 10.18
CA VAL A 40 1.31 -4.07 9.00
C VAL A 40 1.81 -2.67 9.36
N ASP A 41 3.13 -2.49 9.35
CA ASP A 41 3.78 -1.22 9.67
C ASP A 41 4.26 -0.52 8.40
N VAL A 42 3.59 0.58 8.06
CA VAL A 42 4.01 1.48 6.99
C VAL A 42 5.00 2.49 7.57
N PRO A 43 6.26 2.53 7.08
CA PRO A 43 7.28 3.41 7.63
C PRO A 43 7.10 4.87 7.19
N GLU A 44 7.60 5.78 8.01
CA GLU A 44 7.83 7.17 7.60
C GLU A 44 8.80 7.20 6.42
N GLY A 45 8.60 8.16 5.52
CA GLY A 45 9.39 8.34 4.31
C GLY A 45 8.96 7.44 3.16
N TYR A 46 8.04 6.48 3.36
CA TYR A 46 7.54 5.63 2.29
C TYR A 46 6.84 6.45 1.20
N VAL A 47 7.19 6.22 -0.06
CA VAL A 47 6.55 6.87 -1.21
C VAL A 47 5.46 5.95 -1.77
N THR A 48 4.23 6.46 -1.78
CA THR A 48 3.03 5.80 -2.31
C THR A 48 2.49 6.55 -3.53
N ASP A 49 1.80 5.82 -4.41
CA ASP A 49 1.07 6.35 -5.56
C ASP A 49 -0.46 6.15 -5.41
N PHE A 50 -0.92 5.93 -4.18
CA PHE A 50 -2.30 5.77 -3.74
C PHE A 50 -3.11 4.67 -4.43
N ALA A 51 -2.59 3.44 -4.36
CA ALA A 51 -3.13 2.23 -4.97
C ALA A 51 -3.06 2.28 -6.48
N SER A 52 -2.54 1.19 -7.02
CA SER A 52 -2.59 0.85 -8.44
C SER A 52 -4.03 0.46 -8.86
N ILE A 53 -4.98 1.39 -8.67
CA ILE A 53 -6.32 1.27 -9.25
C ILE A 53 -6.13 1.28 -10.78
N PRO A 54 -6.53 0.20 -11.48
CA PRO A 54 -6.29 0.09 -12.92
C PRO A 54 -6.90 1.28 -13.67
N ALA A 55 -6.19 1.77 -14.69
CA ALA A 55 -6.60 2.91 -15.50
C ALA A 55 -8.09 2.89 -15.92
N PRO A 56 -8.68 1.75 -16.36
CA PRO A 56 -10.08 1.71 -16.80
C PRO A 56 -11.10 2.08 -15.72
N VAL A 57 -10.78 1.84 -14.44
CA VAL A 57 -11.70 2.11 -13.33
C VAL A 57 -11.31 3.33 -12.50
N ARG A 58 -10.20 4.00 -12.86
CA ARG A 58 -9.68 5.16 -12.15
C ARG A 58 -10.67 6.33 -12.12
N GLY A 59 -11.38 6.57 -13.22
CA GLY A 59 -12.39 7.66 -13.31
C GLY A 59 -13.61 7.48 -12.41
N LEU A 60 -13.87 6.27 -11.89
CA LEU A 60 -14.98 6.00 -10.97
C LEU A 60 -14.67 6.39 -9.52
N PHE A 61 -13.39 6.64 -9.20
CA PHE A 61 -12.94 6.87 -7.85
C PHE A 61 -12.11 8.17 -7.79
N PRO A 62 -12.42 9.11 -6.88
CA PRO A 62 -11.55 10.25 -6.66
C PRO A 62 -10.15 9.75 -6.23
N PRO A 63 -9.06 10.42 -6.67
CA PRO A 63 -7.67 10.02 -6.36
C PRO A 63 -7.40 9.94 -4.85
N PHE A 64 -8.05 10.80 -4.08
CA PHE A 64 -7.97 10.82 -2.63
C PHE A 64 -9.36 10.63 -2.02
N GLY A 65 -9.43 9.92 -0.89
CA GLY A 65 -10.68 9.72 -0.16
C GLY A 65 -10.53 8.70 0.96
N ARG A 66 -11.66 8.21 1.49
CA ARG A 66 -11.68 7.26 2.62
C ARG A 66 -10.86 5.99 2.41
N HIS A 67 -10.56 5.63 1.16
CA HIS A 67 -9.77 4.46 0.80
C HIS A 67 -8.25 4.73 0.75
N ALA A 68 -7.81 6.00 0.79
CA ALA A 68 -6.41 6.38 0.56
C ALA A 68 -5.46 5.70 1.56
N LYS A 69 -5.85 5.60 2.84
CA LYS A 69 -5.00 4.93 3.83
C LYS A 69 -4.90 3.42 3.60
N ALA A 70 -5.98 2.79 3.13
CA ALA A 70 -5.94 1.38 2.71
C ALA A 70 -5.08 1.18 1.45
N ALA A 71 -5.10 2.16 0.55
CA ALA A 71 -4.27 2.17 -0.65
C ALA A 71 -2.77 2.21 -0.32
N VAL A 72 -2.35 3.06 0.63
CA VAL A 72 -0.95 3.08 1.10
C VAL A 72 -0.53 1.73 1.71
N LEU A 73 -1.41 1.08 2.48
CA LEU A 73 -1.14 -0.27 3.00
C LEU A 73 -0.96 -1.30 1.88
N HIS A 74 -1.81 -1.23 0.85
CA HIS A 74 -1.75 -2.13 -0.31
C HIS A 74 -0.44 -1.96 -1.06
N ASP A 75 -0.07 -0.71 -1.41
CA ASP A 75 1.17 -0.42 -2.11
C ASP A 75 2.39 -0.90 -1.31
N TRP A 76 2.38 -0.68 0.01
CA TRP A 76 3.46 -1.13 0.89
C TRP A 76 3.61 -2.65 0.90
N LEU A 77 2.51 -3.39 1.07
CA LEU A 77 2.51 -4.85 1.04
C LEU A 77 2.89 -5.41 -0.33
N TYR A 78 2.53 -4.70 -1.40
CA TYR A 78 2.97 -5.03 -2.76
C TYR A 78 4.48 -4.85 -2.92
N LEU A 79 5.04 -3.79 -2.33
CA LEU A 79 6.47 -3.50 -2.40
C LEU A 79 7.32 -4.53 -1.62
N ILE A 80 6.90 -4.92 -0.42
CA ILE A 80 7.70 -5.82 0.44
C ILE A 80 7.35 -7.31 0.30
N GLY A 81 6.19 -7.64 -0.26
CA GLY A 81 5.66 -9.02 -0.29
C GLY A 81 6.53 -10.04 -1.01
N GLU A 82 6.45 -11.30 -0.57
CA GLU A 82 7.12 -12.44 -1.20
C GLU A 82 6.27 -13.11 -2.29
N PRO A 83 6.86 -13.74 -3.32
CA PRO A 83 6.13 -14.51 -4.34
C PRO A 83 4.97 -15.33 -3.77
N GLY A 84 3.75 -15.10 -4.28
CA GLY A 84 2.53 -15.77 -3.81
C GLY A 84 1.72 -15.01 -2.75
N GLN A 85 2.26 -13.92 -2.18
CA GLN A 85 1.61 -13.14 -1.11
C GLN A 85 0.76 -11.98 -1.59
N ARG A 86 0.58 -11.88 -2.91
CA ARG A 86 -0.35 -10.92 -3.53
C ARG A 86 -1.77 -11.04 -3.00
N ALA A 87 -2.28 -12.27 -2.86
CA ALA A 87 -3.65 -12.49 -2.39
C ALA A 87 -3.85 -12.00 -0.95
N PHE A 88 -2.80 -12.08 -0.13
CA PHE A 88 -2.78 -11.51 1.20
C PHE A 88 -2.86 -9.97 1.15
N ALA A 89 -2.04 -9.31 0.32
CA ALA A 89 -2.09 -7.85 0.16
C ALA A 89 -3.47 -7.35 -0.30
N ASP A 90 -4.06 -8.01 -1.30
CA ASP A 90 -5.38 -7.68 -1.82
C ASP A 90 -6.48 -7.85 -0.75
N ARG A 91 -6.37 -8.88 0.10
CA ARG A 91 -7.30 -9.12 1.20
C ARG A 91 -7.20 -8.02 2.27
N ILE A 92 -6.00 -7.68 2.72
CA ILE A 92 -5.78 -6.60 3.69
C ILE A 92 -6.32 -5.27 3.16
N PHE A 93 -6.18 -5.01 1.86
CA PHE A 93 -6.75 -3.84 1.24
C PHE A 93 -8.28 -3.78 1.37
N LEU A 94 -8.96 -4.91 1.11
CA LEU A 94 -10.42 -5.02 1.26
C LEU A 94 -10.86 -4.80 2.71
N ASP A 95 -10.18 -5.43 3.67
CA ASP A 95 -10.53 -5.38 5.09
C ASP A 95 -10.22 -3.99 5.68
N ALA A 96 -9.09 -3.38 5.30
CA ALA A 96 -8.76 -2.01 5.68
C ALA A 96 -9.78 -0.99 5.13
N MET A 97 -10.31 -1.21 3.92
CA MET A 97 -11.41 -0.38 3.40
C MET A 97 -12.71 -0.55 4.21
N ASP A 98 -12.97 -1.74 4.78
CA ASP A 98 -14.08 -1.95 5.72
C ASP A 98 -13.92 -1.12 6.99
N ASP A 99 -12.73 -1.22 7.60
CA ASP A 99 -12.36 -0.49 8.81
C ASP A 99 -12.52 1.04 8.60
N LEU A 100 -12.23 1.53 7.39
CA LEU A 100 -12.38 2.93 6.99
C LEU A 100 -13.80 3.32 6.55
N ARG A 101 -14.78 2.40 6.68
CA ARG A 101 -16.19 2.60 6.31
C ARG A 101 -16.38 3.02 4.85
N VAL A 102 -15.59 2.44 3.95
CA VAL A 102 -15.82 2.54 2.50
C VAL A 102 -17.02 1.65 2.15
N SER A 103 -17.98 2.19 1.38
CA SER A 103 -19.19 1.45 1.01
C SER A 103 -18.88 0.09 0.38
N LEU A 104 -19.70 -0.92 0.67
CA LEU A 104 -19.57 -2.30 0.16
C LEU A 104 -19.35 -2.37 -1.35
N VAL A 105 -20.12 -1.58 -2.12
CA VAL A 105 -20.03 -1.53 -3.58
C VAL A 105 -18.64 -1.05 -4.01
N ARG A 106 -18.22 0.12 -3.52
CA ARG A 106 -16.92 0.72 -3.84
C ARG A 106 -15.75 -0.22 -3.51
N ARG A 107 -15.67 -0.73 -2.29
CA ARG A 107 -14.57 -1.62 -1.89
C ARG A 107 -14.54 -2.93 -2.70
N SER A 108 -15.71 -3.44 -3.10
CA SER A 108 -15.80 -4.67 -3.89
C SER A 108 -15.30 -4.46 -5.33
N ILE A 109 -15.65 -3.33 -5.94
CA ILE A 109 -15.14 -2.97 -7.28
C ILE A 109 -13.62 -2.78 -7.22
N MET A 110 -13.13 -2.02 -6.25
CA MET A 110 -11.69 -1.77 -6.07
C MET A 110 -10.91 -3.08 -5.83
N HIS A 111 -11.40 -3.95 -4.95
CA HIS A 111 -10.79 -5.26 -4.70
C HIS A 111 -10.77 -6.15 -5.95
N ARG A 112 -11.88 -6.22 -6.70
CA ARG A 112 -11.92 -6.98 -7.96
C ARG A 112 -10.94 -6.43 -8.99
N ALA A 113 -10.81 -5.10 -9.07
CA ALA A 113 -9.91 -4.47 -10.02
C ALA A 113 -8.44 -4.85 -9.75
N VAL A 114 -7.97 -4.78 -8.50
CA VAL A 114 -6.60 -5.17 -8.14
C VAL A 114 -6.35 -6.68 -8.29
N ARG A 115 -7.38 -7.51 -8.05
CA ARG A 115 -7.34 -8.98 -8.29
C ARG A 115 -7.20 -9.34 -9.76
N LEU A 116 -7.71 -8.53 -10.67
CA LEU A 116 -7.60 -8.78 -12.12
C LEU A 116 -6.31 -8.17 -12.72
N ALA A 117 -5.90 -6.99 -12.28
CA ALA A 117 -4.77 -6.27 -12.87
C ALA A 117 -3.39 -6.64 -12.32
N GLY A 118 -3.30 -7.17 -11.10
CA GLY A 118 -2.05 -7.27 -10.34
C GLY A 118 -1.03 -8.34 -10.78
N GLY A 119 -1.14 -8.91 -11.99
CA GLY A 119 -0.18 -9.89 -12.51
C GLY A 119 1.17 -9.29 -12.92
N GLY A 120 1.19 -8.07 -13.47
CA GLY A 120 2.41 -7.41 -13.97
C GLY A 120 3.14 -6.54 -12.95
N ALA A 121 2.41 -5.86 -12.05
CA ALA A 121 2.98 -4.90 -11.09
C ALA A 121 3.57 -5.54 -9.81
N TYR A 122 3.47 -6.86 -9.66
CA TYR A 122 4.02 -7.60 -8.51
C TYR A 122 5.49 -8.00 -8.72
N ALA A 123 6.05 -7.73 -9.90
CA ALA A 123 7.46 -8.01 -10.21
C ALA A 123 8.36 -6.99 -9.50
N LYS A 124 9.22 -7.50 -8.61
CA LYS A 124 10.22 -6.72 -7.86
C LYS A 124 11.28 -6.18 -8.81
N GLU A 125 11.25 -4.89 -9.11
CA GLU A 125 12.40 -4.21 -9.70
C GLU A 125 13.24 -3.54 -8.61
N ALA A 126 14.54 -3.84 -8.57
CA ALA A 126 15.48 -3.21 -7.63
C ALA A 126 15.52 -1.67 -7.80
N SER A 127 15.27 -1.18 -9.03
CA SER A 127 15.12 0.25 -9.36
C SER A 127 13.97 0.91 -8.59
N THR A 128 12.87 0.18 -8.36
CA THR A 128 11.70 0.67 -7.63
C THR A 128 12.02 0.81 -6.13
N TRP A 129 12.80 -0.10 -5.56
CA TRP A 129 13.17 -0.04 -4.13
C TRP A 129 14.04 1.17 -3.79
N ALA A 130 15.02 1.50 -4.65
CA ALA A 130 15.89 2.66 -4.45
C ALA A 130 15.14 4.00 -4.42
N ARG A 131 13.96 4.08 -5.04
CA ARG A 131 13.09 5.27 -5.06
C ARG A 131 11.91 5.18 -4.10
N ALA A 132 11.78 4.08 -3.35
CA ALA A 132 10.62 3.83 -2.49
C ALA A 132 10.58 4.71 -1.24
N PHE A 133 11.66 5.41 -0.92
CA PHE A 133 11.74 6.29 0.25
C PHE A 133 12.20 7.70 -0.13
N GLY A 134 11.71 8.68 0.62
CA GLY A 134 12.09 10.07 0.46
C GLY A 134 11.91 10.90 1.74
N ASN A 135 12.55 12.05 1.80
CA ASN A 135 12.40 13.01 2.89
C ASN A 135 11.15 13.87 2.61
N TRP A 136 10.12 13.75 3.44
CA TRP A 136 8.86 14.48 3.24
C TRP A 136 9.00 16.01 3.34
N ARG A 137 10.10 16.53 3.91
CA ARG A 137 10.38 17.98 3.99
C ARG A 137 11.05 18.54 2.73
N THR A 138 11.91 17.75 2.07
CA THR A 138 12.73 18.23 0.94
C THR A 138 12.33 17.59 -0.40
N GLY A 139 11.63 16.46 -0.37
CA GLY A 139 11.32 15.65 -1.56
C GLY A 139 12.42 14.66 -1.96
N ASP A 140 13.62 14.79 -1.40
CA ASP A 140 14.79 14.01 -1.81
C ASP A 140 14.61 12.51 -1.56
N ARG A 141 14.90 11.70 -2.58
CA ARG A 141 14.86 10.25 -2.49
C ARG A 141 16.09 9.70 -1.76
N HIS A 142 15.89 8.63 -1.00
CA HIS A 142 16.98 7.91 -0.37
C HIS A 142 16.67 6.43 -0.29
N THR A 143 17.71 5.61 -0.19
CA THR A 143 17.55 4.17 0.03
C THR A 143 17.35 3.91 1.52
N PRO A 144 16.34 3.11 1.92
CA PRO A 144 16.17 2.74 3.32
C PRO A 144 17.33 1.84 3.79
N PRO A 145 17.67 1.84 5.10
CA PRO A 145 18.75 1.03 5.65
C PRO A 145 18.44 -0.48 5.74
N PHE A 146 17.28 -0.92 5.23
CA PHE A 146 16.80 -2.29 5.26
C PHE A 146 16.36 -2.75 3.87
N THR A 147 16.28 -4.07 3.68
CA THR A 147 15.76 -4.67 2.44
C THR A 147 14.26 -4.98 2.57
N ALA A 148 13.57 -5.05 1.43
CA ALA A 148 12.17 -5.48 1.36
C ALA A 148 11.94 -6.82 2.06
N GLU A 149 12.82 -7.79 1.81
CA GLU A 149 12.78 -9.13 2.38
C GLU A 149 12.98 -9.11 3.90
N SER A 150 14.01 -8.41 4.40
CA SER A 150 14.25 -8.30 5.85
C SER A 150 13.06 -7.67 6.58
N ARG A 151 12.40 -6.70 5.92
CA ARG A 151 11.23 -6.01 6.47
C ARG A 151 10.01 -6.93 6.49
N TYR A 152 9.79 -7.70 5.43
CA TYR A 152 8.71 -8.68 5.38
C TYR A 152 8.88 -9.78 6.42
N GLN A 153 10.07 -10.38 6.48
CA GLN A 153 10.42 -11.48 7.40
C GLN A 153 10.37 -11.07 8.88
N ALA A 154 10.66 -9.80 9.19
CA ALA A 154 10.52 -9.27 10.56
C ALA A 154 9.06 -9.27 11.06
N HIS A 155 8.08 -9.13 10.16
CA HIS A 155 6.66 -9.16 10.50
C HIS A 155 6.03 -10.54 10.31
N TRP A 156 6.46 -11.29 9.30
CA TRP A 156 5.89 -12.58 8.91
C TRP A 156 6.99 -13.60 8.61
N PRO A 157 7.66 -14.16 9.65
CA PRO A 157 8.66 -15.21 9.46
C PRO A 157 8.05 -16.50 8.88
N VAL A 158 6.74 -16.69 9.09
CA VAL A 158 5.93 -17.67 8.37
C VAL A 158 5.00 -16.89 7.44
N PRO A 159 5.01 -17.15 6.13
CA PRO A 159 4.16 -16.44 5.19
C PRO A 159 2.70 -16.62 5.58
N PRO A 160 1.93 -15.53 5.66
CA PRO A 160 0.57 -15.62 6.11
C PRO A 160 -0.31 -16.29 5.05
N ARG A 161 -1.42 -16.88 5.53
CA ARG A 161 -2.45 -17.36 4.63
C ARG A 161 -3.20 -16.18 4.01
N PRO A 162 -3.63 -16.28 2.75
CA PRO A 162 -4.37 -15.21 2.06
C PRO A 162 -5.64 -14.73 2.76
N ASP A 163 -6.21 -15.53 3.66
CA ASP A 163 -7.47 -15.26 4.34
C ASP A 163 -7.33 -14.93 5.82
N PHE A 164 -6.15 -15.12 6.43
CA PHE A 164 -5.88 -14.84 7.85
C PHE A 164 -6.96 -15.36 8.82
N ARG A 165 -7.75 -16.36 8.40
CA ARG A 165 -8.75 -17.01 9.24
C ARG A 165 -8.05 -18.08 10.08
N PRO A 166 -8.50 -18.31 11.33
CA PRO A 166 -8.05 -19.45 12.11
C PRO A 166 -8.29 -20.78 11.36
#